data_AF-A0A966R6X9-F1
#
_entry.id   AF-A0A966R6X9-F1
#
_cell.length_a   1.000
_cell.length_b   1.000
_cell.length_c   1.000
_cell.angle_alpha   90.00
_cell.angle_beta   90.00
_cell.angle_gamma   90.00
#
_symmetry.space_group_name_H-M   'P 1'
#
loop_
_entity.id
_entity.type
_entity.pdbx_description
1 polymer ?
#
loop_
_entity_poly.entity_id
_entity_poly.type
_entity_poly.pdbx_seq_one_letter_code
_entity_poly.pdbx_strand_id
1 'polypeptide(L)'
;GSGLILGIIMVATIGSTNNTLMSASRMYFAMARDGLFFAPAAYCHPRFSVPSWSLVFQAGWATVLIFSGSFDQLTDMLIFAAFIFYGLGAFSLFVLRRRNPSAARGFSVPGYPVVPGLFLLFSVGLVVNSILERPAESLYGLGLMASGLPFYYFWTRKSRTA
;
A
#
# COMPACT_ATOMS: atom_id res chain seq x y z
N GLY A 1 27.78 24.86 -4.88
CA GLY A 1 27.12 24.20 -3.73
C GLY A 1 25.74 23.68 -4.07
N SER A 2 24.79 24.57 -4.37
CA SER A 2 23.37 24.24 -4.63
C SER A 2 23.12 23.27 -5.79
N GLY A 3 23.85 23.37 -6.91
CA GLY A 3 23.65 22.49 -8.08
C GLY A 3 23.96 21.01 -7.82
N LEU A 4 24.94 20.71 -6.96
CA LEU A 4 25.25 19.34 -6.54
C LEU A 4 24.13 18.77 -5.66
N ILE A 5 23.59 19.58 -4.75
CA ILE A 5 22.49 19.19 -3.85
C ILE A 5 21.23 18.89 -4.67
N LEU A 6 20.88 19.77 -5.63
CA LEU A 6 19.75 19.54 -6.53
C LEU A 6 19.95 18.28 -7.39
N GLY A 7 21.17 18.06 -7.90
CA GLY A 7 21.51 16.85 -8.65
C GLY A 7 21.29 15.58 -7.83
N ILE A 8 21.75 15.56 -6.57
CA ILE A 8 21.58 14.41 -5.67
C ILE A 8 20.09 14.16 -5.37
N ILE A 9 19.32 15.22 -5.11
CA ILE A 9 17.88 15.11 -4.85
C ILE A 9 17.15 14.52 -6.06
N MET A 10 17.42 15.00 -7.27
CA MET A 10 16.80 14.47 -8.49
C MET A 10 17.13 12.99 -8.70
N VAL A 11 18.39 12.60 -8.53
CA VAL A 11 18.80 11.19 -8.66
C VAL A 11 18.11 10.31 -7.60
N ALA A 12 18.02 10.80 -6.35
CA ALA A 12 17.35 10.08 -5.28
C ALA A 12 15.84 9.92 -5.53
N THR A 13 15.15 10.97 -5.97
CA THR A 13 13.72 10.92 -6.29
C THR A 13 13.45 9.96 -7.45
N ILE A 14 14.20 10.07 -8.55
CA ILE A 14 14.05 9.17 -9.71
C ILE A 14 14.31 7.71 -9.30
N GLY A 15 15.35 7.48 -8.49
CA GLY A 15 15.68 6.16 -7.96
C GLY A 15 14.55 5.57 -7.10
N SER A 16 14.00 6.36 -6.19
CA SER A 16 12.88 5.95 -5.33
C SER A 16 11.62 5.66 -6.14
N THR A 17 11.30 6.49 -7.14
CA THR A 17 10.15 6.28 -8.01
C THR A 17 10.27 4.98 -8.81
N ASN A 18 11.45 4.72 -9.38
CA ASN A 18 11.70 3.47 -10.11
C ASN A 18 11.54 2.24 -9.20
N ASN A 19 12.06 2.29 -7.97
CA ASN A 19 11.90 1.22 -6.99
C ASN A 19 10.44 0.94 -6.64
N THR A 20 9.64 2.00 -6.44
CA THR A 20 8.22 1.88 -6.14
C THR A 20 7.42 1.33 -7.34
N LEU A 21 7.75 1.71 -8.58
CA LEU A 21 7.14 1.11 -9.78
C LEU A 21 7.40 -0.40 -9.85
N MET A 22 8.63 -0.83 -9.61
CA MET A 22 8.97 -2.25 -9.64
C MET A 22 8.26 -3.03 -8.53
N SER A 23 8.06 -2.44 -7.36
CA SER A 23 7.37 -3.09 -6.25
C SER A 23 5.86 -3.19 -6.48
N ALA A 24 5.22 -2.10 -6.91
CA ALA A 24 3.79 -2.05 -7.17
C ALA A 24 3.35 -2.96 -8.31
N SER A 25 4.15 -3.05 -9.38
CA SER A 25 3.86 -3.95 -10.51
C SER A 25 3.78 -5.44 -10.11
N ARG A 26 4.60 -5.88 -9.14
CA ARG A 26 4.54 -7.24 -8.57
C ARG A 26 3.31 -7.45 -7.72
N MET A 27 2.88 -6.43 -6.99
CA MET A 27 1.65 -6.48 -6.18
C MET A 27 0.42 -6.65 -7.08
N TYR A 28 0.30 -5.85 -8.15
CA TYR A 28 -0.79 -5.99 -9.11
C TYR A 28 -0.78 -7.33 -9.85
N PHE A 29 0.41 -7.83 -10.22
CA PHE A 29 0.55 -9.16 -10.83
C PHE A 29 0.08 -10.28 -9.89
N ALA A 30 0.50 -10.24 -8.61
CA ALA A 30 0.06 -11.22 -7.62
C ALA A 30 -1.46 -11.16 -7.39
N MET A 31 -2.04 -9.96 -7.27
CA MET A 31 -3.48 -9.77 -7.13
C MET A 31 -4.25 -10.27 -8.35
N ALA A 32 -3.73 -10.08 -9.56
CA ALA A 32 -4.35 -10.58 -10.79
C ALA A 32 -4.28 -12.11 -10.90
N ARG A 33 -3.17 -12.72 -10.46
CA ARG A 33 -3.01 -14.18 -10.39
C ARG A 33 -3.99 -14.81 -9.38
N ASP A 34 -4.24 -14.12 -8.27
CA ASP A 34 -5.20 -14.56 -7.24
C ASP A 34 -6.66 -14.24 -7.63
N GLY A 35 -6.91 -13.74 -8.85
CA GLY A 35 -8.26 -13.44 -9.36
C GLY A 35 -8.90 -12.18 -8.77
N LEU A 36 -8.14 -11.38 -8.02
CA LEU A 36 -8.58 -10.17 -7.31
C LEU A 36 -8.38 -8.88 -8.12
N PHE A 37 -7.84 -8.98 -9.33
CA PHE A 37 -7.59 -7.85 -10.22
C PHE A 37 -7.79 -8.23 -11.70
N PHE A 38 -7.73 -7.26 -12.60
CA PHE A 38 -7.93 -7.48 -14.04
C PHE A 38 -7.00 -8.58 -14.58
N ALA A 39 -7.55 -9.63 -15.21
CA ALA A 39 -6.79 -10.77 -15.74
C ALA A 39 -5.60 -10.41 -16.66
N PRO A 40 -5.66 -9.34 -17.50
CA PRO A 40 -4.51 -8.90 -18.29
C PRO A 40 -3.30 -8.46 -17.45
N ALA A 41 -3.48 -8.04 -16.20
CA ALA A 41 -2.37 -7.69 -15.31
C ALA A 41 -1.57 -8.91 -14.82
N ALA A 42 -2.11 -10.13 -14.98
CA ALA A 42 -1.38 -11.39 -14.78
C ALA A 42 -0.55 -11.79 -16.02
N TYR A 43 -0.61 -11.03 -17.12
CA TYR A 43 0.20 -11.30 -18.30
C TYR A 43 1.63 -10.78 -18.11
N CYS A 44 2.60 -11.69 -18.07
CA CYS A 44 4.01 -11.37 -18.12
C CYS A 44 4.51 -11.41 -19.56
N HIS A 45 5.22 -10.36 -19.98
CA HIS A 45 5.79 -10.32 -21.32
C HIS A 45 6.84 -11.44 -21.50
N PRO A 46 6.74 -12.32 -22.51
CA PRO A 46 7.56 -13.53 -22.59
C PRO A 46 9.07 -13.28 -22.77
N ARG A 47 9.45 -12.11 -23.35
CA ARG A 47 10.86 -11.74 -23.57
C ARG A 47 11.52 -10.99 -22.40
N PHE A 48 10.72 -10.23 -21.64
CA PHE A 48 11.23 -9.31 -20.61
C PHE A 48 10.80 -9.70 -19.20
N SER A 49 9.90 -10.70 -19.08
CA SER A 49 9.35 -11.21 -17.83
C SER A 49 8.79 -10.12 -16.90
N VAL A 50 8.34 -9.00 -17.49
CA VAL A 50 7.73 -7.88 -16.77
C VAL A 50 6.22 -7.87 -16.99
N PRO A 51 5.42 -7.55 -15.95
CA PRO A 51 3.98 -7.38 -16.08
C PRO A 51 3.68 -6.01 -16.71
N SER A 52 3.67 -5.96 -18.04
CA SER A 52 3.54 -4.71 -18.81
C SER A 52 2.20 -4.00 -18.56
N TRP A 53 1.09 -4.75 -18.49
CA TRP A 53 -0.23 -4.19 -18.22
C TRP A 53 -0.35 -3.59 -16.82
N SER A 54 0.28 -4.19 -15.82
CA SER A 54 0.31 -3.65 -14.45
C SER A 54 0.98 -2.27 -14.39
N LEU A 55 2.06 -2.08 -15.16
CA LEU A 55 2.73 -0.78 -15.25
C LEU A 55 1.84 0.29 -15.91
N VAL A 56 1.09 -0.09 -16.95
CA VAL A 56 0.15 0.83 -17.63
C VAL A 56 -0.98 1.23 -16.70
N PHE A 57 -1.60 0.29 -15.98
CA PHE A 57 -2.64 0.61 -15.01
C PHE A 57 -2.13 1.53 -13.89
N GLN A 58 -0.92 1.26 -13.38
CA GLN A 58 -0.29 2.11 -12.38
C GLN A 58 -0.02 3.52 -12.92
N ALA A 59 0.51 3.64 -14.14
CA ALA A 59 0.80 4.93 -14.77
C ALA A 59 -0.49 5.73 -15.02
N GLY A 60 -1.56 5.07 -15.48
CA GLY A 60 -2.86 5.69 -15.65
C GLY A 60 -3.42 6.21 -14.33
N TRP A 61 -3.38 5.40 -13.27
CA TRP A 61 -3.86 5.80 -11.95
C TRP A 61 -3.04 6.94 -11.34
N ALA A 62 -1.71 6.88 -11.45
CA ALA A 62 -0.82 7.94 -11.00
C ALA A 62 -1.12 9.27 -11.72
N THR A 63 -1.37 9.22 -13.03
CA THR A 63 -1.72 10.41 -13.82
C THR A 63 -3.02 11.04 -13.30
N VAL A 64 -4.05 10.23 -13.04
CA VAL A 64 -5.32 10.71 -12.47
C VAL A 64 -5.10 11.38 -11.11
N LEU A 65 -4.31 10.77 -10.23
CA LEU A 65 -4.02 11.33 -8.91
C LEU A 65 -3.27 12.66 -8.97
N ILE A 66 -2.31 12.80 -9.90
CA ILE A 66 -1.58 14.06 -10.12
C ILE A 66 -2.52 15.20 -10.50
N PHE A 67 -3.57 14.92 -11.27
CA PHE A 67 -4.58 15.93 -11.62
C PHE A 67 -5.64 16.15 -10.54
N SER A 68 -5.78 15.24 -9.57
CA SER A 68 -6.88 15.26 -8.59
C SER A 68 -6.63 16.15 -7.38
N GLY A 69 -5.38 16.49 -7.06
CA GLY A 69 -5.09 17.20 -5.81
C GLY A 69 -3.65 17.72 -5.71
N SER A 70 -3.39 18.46 -4.64
CA SER A 70 -2.04 18.94 -4.33
C SER A 70 -1.15 17.82 -3.76
N PHE A 71 0.17 18.00 -3.85
CA PHE A 71 1.14 17.05 -3.31
C PHE A 71 0.92 16.77 -1.82
N ASP A 72 0.63 17.82 -1.04
CA ASP A 72 0.40 17.70 0.40
C ASP A 72 -0.85 16.87 0.67
N GLN A 73 -1.97 17.16 0.00
CA GLN A 73 -3.21 16.39 0.11
C GLN A 73 -3.04 14.90 -0.23
N LEU A 74 -2.35 14.60 -1.34
CA LEU A 74 -2.11 13.22 -1.76
C LEU A 74 -1.23 12.48 -0.74
N THR A 75 -0.24 13.17 -0.19
CA THR A 75 0.68 12.61 0.81
C THR A 75 -0.02 12.35 2.13
N ASP A 76 -0.86 13.29 2.58
CA ASP A 76 -1.61 13.13 3.83
C ASP A 76 -2.64 12.00 3.73
N MET A 77 -3.34 11.89 2.60
CA MET A 77 -4.24 10.77 2.31
C MET A 77 -3.48 9.42 2.32
N LEU A 78 -2.28 9.39 1.73
CA LEU A 78 -1.43 8.19 1.68
C LEU A 78 -0.96 7.79 3.08
N ILE A 79 -0.44 8.75 3.87
CA ILE A 79 0.06 8.50 5.22
C ILE A 79 -1.08 7.99 6.09
N PHE A 80 -2.24 8.63 6.05
CA PHE A 80 -3.42 8.19 6.77
C PHE A 80 -3.79 6.73 6.45
N ALA A 81 -3.88 6.37 5.17
CA ALA A 81 -4.18 5.00 4.74
C ALA A 81 -3.09 4.01 5.15
N ALA A 82 -1.81 4.37 4.96
CA ALA A 82 -0.67 3.51 5.28
C ALA A 82 -0.62 3.19 6.77
N PHE A 83 -0.84 4.17 7.65
CA PHE A 83 -0.82 3.95 9.10
C PHE A 83 -2.00 3.09 9.59
N ILE A 84 -3.15 3.14 8.93
CA ILE A 84 -4.24 2.18 9.20
C ILE A 84 -3.78 0.75 8.89
N PHE A 85 -3.22 0.52 7.71
CA PHE A 85 -2.72 -0.82 7.33
C PHE A 85 -1.54 -1.28 8.17
N TYR A 86 -0.62 -0.37 8.54
CA TYR A 86 0.49 -0.68 9.44
C TYR A 86 0.00 -1.02 10.85
N GLY A 87 -0.98 -0.27 11.36
CA GLY A 87 -1.65 -0.56 12.63
C GLY A 87 -2.35 -1.93 12.60
N LEU A 88 -3.10 -2.22 11.55
CA LEU A 88 -3.72 -3.55 11.35
C LEU A 88 -2.67 -4.66 11.24
N GLY A 89 -1.55 -4.41 10.57
CA GLY A 89 -0.42 -5.33 10.49
C GLY A 89 0.18 -5.62 11.87
N ALA A 90 0.44 -4.58 12.67
CA ALA A 90 0.91 -4.72 14.04
C ALA A 90 -0.10 -5.45 14.93
N PHE A 91 -1.40 -5.13 14.79
CA PHE A 91 -2.48 -5.83 15.49
C PHE A 91 -2.57 -7.31 15.09
N SER A 92 -2.38 -7.62 13.80
CA SER A 92 -2.40 -8.99 13.29
C SER A 92 -1.34 -9.87 13.96
N LEU A 93 -0.19 -9.30 14.37
CA LEU A 93 0.83 -10.02 15.14
C LEU A 93 0.28 -10.52 16.47
N PHE A 94 -0.50 -9.70 17.19
CA PHE A 94 -1.14 -10.10 18.45
C PHE A 94 -2.19 -11.18 18.23
N VAL A 95 -3.04 -11.00 17.21
CA VAL A 95 -4.10 -11.96 16.88
C VAL A 95 -3.51 -13.30 16.44
N LEU A 96 -2.49 -13.29 15.58
CA LEU A 96 -1.85 -14.51 15.07
C LEU A 96 -1.10 -15.26 16.17
N ARG A 97 -0.45 -14.54 17.08
CA ARG A 97 0.19 -15.17 18.25
C ARG A 97 -0.82 -15.83 19.19
N ARG A 98 -2.04 -15.28 19.30
CA ARG A 98 -3.13 -15.88 20.09
C ARG A 98 -3.77 -17.07 19.37
N ARG A 99 -3.95 -17.00 18.05
CA ARG A 99 -4.59 -18.07 17.25
C ARG A 99 -3.67 -19.26 16.99
N ASN A 100 -2.37 -19.03 16.79
CA ASN A 100 -1.38 -20.08 16.53
C ASN A 100 -0.23 -20.00 17.54
N PRO A 101 -0.44 -20.41 18.81
CA PRO A 101 0.59 -20.39 19.83
C PRO A 101 1.75 -21.34 19.50
N SER A 102 1.44 -22.50 18.92
CA SER A 102 2.37 -23.62 18.72
C SER A 102 3.09 -23.64 17.37
N ALA A 103 2.91 -22.61 16.53
CA ALA A 103 3.61 -22.55 15.24
C ALA A 103 5.12 -22.35 15.44
N ALA A 104 5.94 -23.11 14.71
CA ALA A 104 7.40 -22.92 14.70
C ALA A 104 7.73 -21.52 14.17
N ARG A 105 8.39 -20.69 14.99
CA ARG A 105 8.74 -19.31 14.64
C ARG A 105 10.24 -19.21 14.43
N GLY A 106 10.64 -18.97 13.17
CA GLY A 106 12.05 -18.70 12.83
C GLY A 106 12.55 -17.33 13.33
N PHE A 107 11.64 -16.40 13.64
CA PHE A 107 11.97 -15.08 14.19
C PHE A 107 10.91 -14.64 15.20
N SER A 108 11.36 -14.10 16.34
CA SER A 108 10.50 -13.49 17.36
C SER A 108 10.89 -12.03 17.53
N VAL A 109 9.90 -11.14 17.50
CA VAL A 109 10.11 -9.69 17.67
C VAL A 109 10.73 -9.43 19.06
N PRO A 110 11.94 -8.84 19.12
CA PRO A 110 12.56 -8.45 20.40
C PRO A 110 11.70 -7.37 21.07
N GLY A 111 11.48 -7.51 22.39
CA GLY A 111 10.64 -6.56 23.14
C GLY A 111 9.13 -6.73 22.91
N TYR A 112 8.69 -7.86 22.35
CA TYR A 112 7.26 -8.22 22.35
C TYR A 112 6.77 -8.45 23.80
N PRO A 113 5.60 -7.92 24.22
CA PRO A 113 4.58 -7.22 23.43
C PRO A 113 4.70 -5.68 23.36
N VAL A 114 5.67 -5.09 24.06
CA VAL A 114 5.78 -3.63 24.26
C VAL A 114 6.05 -2.90 22.95
N VAL A 115 7.02 -3.36 22.15
CA VAL A 115 7.42 -2.67 20.91
C VAL A 115 6.28 -2.61 19.89
N PRO A 116 5.59 -3.71 19.55
CA PRO A 116 4.45 -3.64 18.62
C PRO A 116 3.23 -2.92 19.23
N GLY A 117 3.06 -2.97 20.54
CA GLY A 117 1.99 -2.26 21.24
C GLY A 117 2.17 -0.74 21.16
N LEU A 118 3.39 -0.26 21.38
CA LEU A 118 3.73 1.16 21.26
C LEU A 118 3.60 1.65 19.82
N PHE A 119 4.01 0.84 18.84
CA PHE A 119 3.79 1.15 17.43
C PHE A 119 2.30 1.21 17.06
N LEU A 120 1.49 0.30 17.60
CA LEU A 120 0.04 0.31 17.41
C LEU A 120 -0.58 1.59 18.02
N LEU A 121 -0.19 1.96 19.23
CA LEU A 121 -0.63 3.20 19.88
C LEU A 121 -0.24 4.43 19.07
N PHE A 122 0.99 4.47 18.55
CA PHE A 122 1.46 5.56 17.70
C PHE A 122 0.65 5.65 16.40
N SER A 123 0.39 4.51 15.76
CA SER A 123 -0.43 4.44 14.55
C SER A 123 -1.85 4.95 14.79
N VAL A 124 -2.47 4.55 15.91
CA VAL A 124 -3.79 5.04 16.30
C VAL A 124 -3.76 6.54 16.59
N GLY A 125 -2.74 7.02 17.31
CA GLY A 125 -2.57 8.45 17.60
C GLY A 125 -2.43 9.29 16.34
N LEU A 126 -1.65 8.83 15.36
CA LEU A 126 -1.51 9.49 14.06
C LEU A 126 -2.84 9.54 13.31
N VAL A 127 -3.55 8.42 13.22
CA VAL A 127 -4.86 8.36 12.54
C VAL A 127 -5.86 9.33 13.19
N VAL A 128 -5.91 9.37 14.53
CA VAL A 128 -6.78 10.31 15.25
C VAL A 128 -6.37 11.76 15.00
N ASN A 129 -5.07 12.07 15.04
CA ASN A 129 -4.56 13.41 14.77
C ASN A 129 -4.87 13.85 13.32
N SER A 130 -4.65 12.98 12.33
CA SER A 130 -5.00 13.25 10.93
C SER A 130 -6.49 13.52 10.72
N ILE A 131 -7.37 12.82 11.45
CA ILE A 131 -8.82 13.06 11.40
C ILE A 131 -9.18 14.45 11.97
N LEU A 132 -8.51 14.86 13.05
CA LEU A 132 -8.76 16.15 13.70
C LEU A 132 -8.23 17.33 12.89
N GLU A 133 -7.03 17.20 12.33
CA GLU A 133 -6.39 18.28 11.55
C GLU A 133 -6.96 18.38 10.13
N ARG A 134 -7.19 17.25 9.47
CA ARG A 134 -7.60 17.19 8.05
C ARG A 134 -8.73 16.18 7.83
N PRO A 135 -9.95 16.48 8.32
CA PRO A 135 -11.08 15.55 8.25
C PRO A 135 -11.49 15.23 6.81
N ALA A 136 -11.41 16.20 5.88
CA ALA A 136 -11.79 15.99 4.49
C ALA A 136 -10.86 15.00 3.78
N GLU A 137 -9.55 15.15 3.94
CA GLU A 137 -8.53 14.26 3.33
C GLU A 137 -8.60 12.85 3.92
N SER A 138 -8.82 12.74 5.23
CA SER A 138 -9.06 11.47 5.90
C SER A 138 -10.33 10.78 5.35
N LEU A 139 -11.39 11.54 5.06
CA LEU A 139 -12.62 11.00 4.48
C LEU A 139 -12.41 10.51 3.04
N TYR A 140 -11.65 11.25 2.21
CA TYR A 140 -11.27 10.80 0.88
C TYR A 140 -10.39 9.55 0.93
N GLY A 141 -9.44 9.49 1.87
CA GLY A 141 -8.63 8.29 2.10
C GLY A 141 -9.46 7.08 2.52
N LEU A 142 -10.38 7.26 3.48
CA LEU A 142 -11.34 6.23 3.86
C LEU A 142 -12.24 5.81 2.70
N GLY A 143 -12.75 6.76 1.91
CA GLY A 143 -13.57 6.50 0.74
C GLY A 143 -12.83 5.69 -0.32
N LEU A 144 -11.57 6.05 -0.59
CA LEU A 144 -10.72 5.36 -1.54
C LEU A 144 -10.36 3.95 -1.03
N MET A 145 -10.04 3.78 0.25
CA MET A 145 -9.84 2.45 0.84
C MET A 145 -11.14 1.60 0.80
N ALA A 146 -12.28 2.19 1.16
CA ALA A 146 -13.57 1.53 1.15
C ALA A 146 -14.00 1.16 -0.26
N SER A 147 -13.62 1.93 -1.29
CA SER A 147 -13.86 1.57 -2.69
C SER A 147 -13.18 0.25 -3.08
N GLY A 148 -12.10 -0.15 -2.39
CA GLY A 148 -11.49 -1.47 -2.56
C GLY A 148 -12.43 -2.64 -2.24
N LEU A 149 -13.40 -2.47 -1.35
CA LEU A 149 -14.37 -3.51 -0.97
C LEU A 149 -15.30 -3.91 -2.13
N PRO A 150 -16.03 -3.01 -2.81
CA PRO A 150 -16.86 -3.39 -3.94
C PRO A 150 -16.03 -3.98 -5.08
N PHE A 151 -14.82 -3.48 -5.34
CA PHE A 151 -13.90 -4.08 -6.31
C PHE A 151 -13.53 -5.52 -5.91
N TYR A 152 -13.16 -5.74 -4.65
CA TYR A 152 -12.86 -7.08 -4.12
C TYR A 152 -14.06 -8.04 -4.25
N TYR A 153 -15.26 -7.63 -3.85
CA TYR A 153 -16.46 -8.47 -3.95
C TYR A 153 -16.86 -8.77 -5.40
N PHE A 154 -16.69 -7.81 -6.31
CA PHE A 154 -16.98 -8.01 -7.72
C PHE A 154 -16.05 -9.07 -8.34
N TRP A 155 -14.75 -8.97 -8.08
CA TRP A 155 -13.75 -9.90 -8.62
C TRP A 155 -13.77 -11.29 -7.95
N THR A 156 -13.92 -11.35 -6.63
CA THR A 156 -14.04 -12.64 -5.92
C THR A 156 -15.28 -13.43 -6.33
N ARG A 157 -16.41 -12.78 -6.63
CA ARG A 157 -17.60 -13.46 -7.16
C ARG A 157 -17.34 -14.04 -8.55
N LYS A 158 -16.66 -13.29 -9.42
CA LYS A 158 -16.34 -13.72 -10.79
C LYS A 158 -15.34 -14.88 -10.83
N SER A 159 -14.36 -14.88 -9.92
CA SER A 159 -13.34 -15.93 -9.83
C SER A 159 -13.83 -17.23 -9.15
N ARG A 160 -14.99 -17.20 -8.48
CA ARG A 160 -15.63 -18.39 -7.86
C ARG A 160 -16.60 -19.11 -8.80
N THR A 161 -16.93 -18.49 -9.93
CA THR A 161 -17.87 -18.99 -10.96
C THR A 161 -17.16 -19.48 -12.23
N ALA A 162 -15.83 -19.40 -12.29
CA ALA A 162 -14.99 -19.97 -13.35
C ALA A 162 -14.23 -21.17 -12.79
#